data_AF-A0A950RUY3-F1
#
_entry.id   AF-A0A950RUY3-F1
#
_cell.length_a   1.000
_cell.length_b   1.000
_cell.length_c   1.000
_cell.angle_alpha   90.00
_cell.angle_beta   90.00
_cell.angle_gamma   90.00
#
_symmetry.space_group_name_H-M   'P 1'
#
loop_
_entity.id
_entity.type
_entity.pdbx_description
1 polymer ?
#
loop_
_entity_poly.entity_id
_entity_poly.type
_entity_poly.pdbx_seq_one_letter_code
_entity_poly.pdbx_strand_id
1 'polypeptide(L)'
;MTLTYKGITPTLVVDTRPLQNHVPVAGTKWRMGQDGQFTATTGNEGICATLTSFWLNERASGRMVTQIGQFPSAFTLSIAQSGYEASGGQIGSRPALMDRFGLEVITSGEVKRKWYQFKKTPLNSIAAAVGGWPGYYYISIRGDGGHAIGAATKGTVQFFDPNEGILDFANLLDLCKWLPAYVVGEYPDLLKEAELYAAGT
;
A
#
# COMPACT_ATOMS: atom_id res chain seq x y z
N MET A 1 -16.96 -0.07 6.93
CA MET A 1 -17.04 -1.38 7.59
C MET A 1 -16.08 -1.37 8.77
N THR A 2 -16.34 -2.08 9.85
CA THR A 2 -15.43 -2.12 11.01
C THR A 2 -14.39 -3.22 10.77
N LEU A 3 -13.10 -2.86 10.69
CA LEU A 3 -12.00 -3.78 10.37
C LEU A 3 -11.42 -4.43 11.63
N THR A 4 -12.18 -5.33 12.26
CA THR A 4 -11.76 -6.02 13.49
C THR A 4 -11.07 -7.34 13.18
N TYR A 5 -9.78 -7.44 13.52
CA TYR A 5 -9.01 -8.67 13.39
C TYR A 5 -8.27 -8.98 14.69
N LYS A 6 -8.31 -10.25 15.12
CA LYS A 6 -7.70 -10.70 16.39
C LYS A 6 -8.15 -9.90 17.63
N GLY A 7 -9.40 -9.44 17.63
CA GLY A 7 -9.96 -8.62 18.71
C GLY A 7 -9.45 -7.18 18.74
N ILE A 8 -8.72 -6.75 17.71
CA ILE A 8 -8.17 -5.41 17.57
C ILE A 8 -8.99 -4.67 16.51
N THR A 9 -9.51 -3.51 16.89
CA THR A 9 -10.24 -2.61 15.98
C THR A 9 -9.47 -1.28 15.93
N PRO A 10 -8.74 -1.01 14.84
CA PRO A 10 -8.10 0.28 14.68
C PRO A 10 -9.14 1.39 14.48
N THR A 11 -8.73 2.62 14.79
CA THR A 11 -9.58 3.79 14.56
C THR A 11 -9.37 4.32 13.15
N LEU A 12 -10.44 4.42 12.36
CA LEU A 12 -10.37 5.04 11.05
C LEU A 12 -10.23 6.56 11.20
N VAL A 13 -9.13 7.12 10.70
CA VAL A 13 -8.84 8.57 10.72
C VAL A 13 -9.31 9.23 9.44
N VAL A 14 -9.00 8.64 8.30
CA VAL A 14 -9.37 9.15 6.97
C VAL A 14 -9.86 7.99 6.12
N ASP A 15 -11.08 8.09 5.60
CA ASP A 15 -11.63 7.15 4.62
C ASP A 15 -11.09 7.47 3.22
N THR A 16 -10.27 6.59 2.63
CA THR A 16 -9.70 6.83 1.29
C THR A 16 -10.38 6.04 0.19
N ARG A 17 -11.45 5.29 0.48
CA ARG A 17 -12.24 4.57 -0.54
C ARG A 17 -12.71 5.47 -1.69
N PRO A 18 -13.14 6.73 -1.47
CA PRO A 18 -13.50 7.62 -2.56
C PRO A 18 -12.34 7.94 -3.52
N LEU A 19 -11.09 7.78 -3.09
CA LEU A 19 -9.91 7.98 -3.94
C LEU A 19 -9.64 6.78 -4.85
N GLN A 20 -10.12 5.58 -4.54
CA GLN A 20 -9.99 4.36 -5.36
C GLN A 20 -11.11 4.23 -6.42
N ASN A 21 -11.90 5.28 -6.65
CA ASN A 21 -13.12 5.17 -7.45
C ASN A 21 -12.88 4.74 -8.91
N HIS A 22 -13.67 3.77 -9.36
CA HIS A 22 -13.60 3.14 -10.69
C HIS A 22 -14.10 4.01 -11.85
N VAL A 23 -14.45 5.27 -11.58
CA VAL A 23 -14.96 6.20 -12.59
C VAL A 23 -13.77 6.74 -13.40
N PRO A 24 -13.72 6.52 -14.72
CA PRO A 24 -12.69 7.10 -15.59
C PRO A 24 -12.66 8.62 -15.45
N VAL A 25 -11.46 9.19 -15.25
CA VAL A 25 -11.27 10.65 -15.20
C VAL A 25 -11.20 11.18 -16.64
N ALA A 26 -11.75 12.36 -16.93
CA ALA A 26 -11.62 12.94 -18.27
C ALA A 26 -10.13 13.06 -18.67
N GLY A 27 -9.75 12.46 -19.81
CA GLY A 27 -8.35 12.33 -20.24
C GLY A 27 -7.72 10.93 -20.07
N THR A 28 -8.49 9.97 -19.53
CA THR A 28 -8.14 8.54 -19.45
C THR A 28 -7.74 7.94 -20.79
N LYS A 29 -6.63 7.19 -20.82
CA LYS A 29 -6.29 6.32 -21.95
C LYS A 29 -7.16 5.06 -21.91
N TRP A 30 -7.68 4.65 -23.06
CA TRP A 30 -8.42 3.40 -23.24
C TRP A 30 -7.50 2.36 -23.89
N ARG A 31 -7.52 1.12 -23.40
CA ARG A 31 -6.84 -0.01 -24.04
C ARG A 31 -7.87 -1.07 -24.38
N MET A 32 -7.72 -1.65 -25.56
CA MET A 32 -8.53 -2.78 -25.99
C MET A 32 -7.96 -4.05 -25.35
N GLY A 33 -8.80 -4.75 -24.57
CA GLY A 33 -8.49 -6.04 -23.98
C GLY A 33 -8.40 -7.15 -25.03
N GLN A 34 -7.89 -8.31 -24.62
CA GLN A 34 -7.82 -9.51 -25.49
C GLN A 34 -9.21 -10.06 -25.85
N ASP A 35 -10.24 -9.63 -25.14
CA ASP A 35 -11.66 -9.91 -25.37
C ASP A 35 -12.32 -8.89 -26.34
N GLY A 36 -11.57 -7.94 -26.87
CA GLY A 36 -12.06 -6.91 -27.78
C GLY A 36 -12.85 -5.78 -27.09
N GLN A 37 -12.92 -5.77 -25.76
CA GLN A 37 -13.59 -4.71 -25.01
C GLN A 37 -12.61 -3.56 -24.72
N PHE A 38 -13.09 -2.32 -24.83
CA PHE A 38 -12.29 -1.16 -24.40
C PHE A 38 -12.39 -1.01 -22.90
N THR A 39 -11.27 -1.24 -22.21
CA THR A 39 -11.12 -0.95 -20.78
C THR A 39 -10.42 0.39 -20.61
N ALA A 40 -10.94 1.23 -19.72
CA ALA A 40 -10.22 2.40 -19.27
C ALA A 40 -8.92 1.91 -18.61
N THR A 41 -7.76 2.22 -19.17
CA THR A 41 -6.46 1.92 -18.53
C THR A 41 -6.13 2.87 -17.37
N THR A 42 -7.03 3.80 -17.07
CA THR A 42 -6.91 4.77 -15.99
C THR A 42 -8.30 5.13 -15.47
N GLY A 43 -8.89 4.25 -14.66
CA GLY A 43 -9.72 4.69 -13.53
C GLY A 43 -8.81 5.11 -12.37
N ASN A 44 -9.35 5.41 -11.18
CA ASN A 44 -8.51 5.39 -9.97
C ASN A 44 -8.11 3.96 -9.55
N GLU A 45 -8.53 2.94 -10.32
CA GLU A 45 -8.01 1.59 -10.19
C GLU A 45 -6.48 1.59 -10.29
N GLY A 46 -5.83 0.94 -9.34
CA GLY A 46 -4.40 0.69 -9.39
C GLY A 46 -3.51 1.80 -8.80
N ILE A 47 -4.03 2.95 -8.36
CA ILE A 47 -3.19 4.02 -7.78
C ILE A 47 -2.62 3.71 -6.38
N CYS A 48 -2.81 2.48 -5.89
CA CYS A 48 -2.42 2.04 -4.55
C CYS A 48 -0.94 2.34 -4.22
N ALA A 49 -0.04 2.14 -5.18
CA ALA A 49 1.39 2.40 -5.01
C ALA A 49 1.66 3.89 -4.81
N THR A 50 1.09 4.75 -5.66
CA THR A 50 1.26 6.21 -5.53
C THR A 50 0.65 6.79 -4.27
N LEU A 51 -0.56 6.36 -3.88
CA LEU A 51 -1.19 6.81 -2.64
C LEU A 51 -0.35 6.42 -1.43
N THR A 52 0.16 5.18 -1.42
CA THR A 52 0.99 4.67 -0.32
C THR A 52 2.30 5.43 -0.22
N SER A 53 2.98 5.66 -1.35
CA SER A 53 4.22 6.44 -1.38
C SER A 53 4.00 7.90 -0.96
N PHE A 54 2.94 8.54 -1.43
CA PHE A 54 2.59 9.91 -1.00
C PHE A 54 2.36 9.97 0.51
N TRP A 55 1.51 9.09 1.05
CA TRP A 55 1.22 9.07 2.48
C TRP A 55 2.47 8.83 3.32
N LEU A 56 3.32 7.88 2.92
CA LEU A 56 4.59 7.62 3.62
C LEU A 56 5.51 8.85 3.60
N ASN A 57 5.56 9.61 2.50
CA ASN A 57 6.35 10.84 2.43
C ASN A 57 5.85 11.91 3.40
N GLU A 58 4.52 12.10 3.45
CA GLU A 58 3.91 13.00 4.42
C GLU A 58 4.29 12.61 5.85
N ARG A 59 4.19 11.31 6.19
CA ARG A 59 4.60 10.80 7.50
C ARG A 59 6.09 11.00 7.76
N ALA A 60 6.94 10.70 6.79
CA ALA A 60 8.39 10.84 6.92
C ALA A 60 8.84 12.29 7.12
N SER A 61 8.14 13.23 6.45
CA SER A 61 8.31 14.68 6.60
C SER A 61 7.70 15.26 7.88
N GLY A 62 7.14 14.43 8.77
CA GLY A 62 6.51 14.86 10.02
C GLY A 62 5.10 15.44 9.86
N ARG A 63 4.49 15.35 8.67
CA ARG A 63 3.11 15.79 8.41
C ARG A 63 2.12 14.65 8.69
N MET A 64 0.91 15.04 9.10
CA MET A 64 -0.23 14.13 9.29
C MET A 64 -1.26 14.41 8.20
N VAL A 65 -1.71 13.35 7.54
CA VAL A 65 -2.86 13.41 6.64
C VAL A 65 -4.11 13.10 7.46
N THR A 66 -4.97 14.10 7.62
CA THR A 66 -6.19 14.05 8.45
C THR A 66 -7.47 14.22 7.64
N GLN A 67 -7.36 14.53 6.34
CA GLN A 67 -8.51 14.64 5.45
C GLN A 67 -8.15 14.29 4.00
N ILE A 68 -9.13 13.81 3.25
CA ILE A 68 -8.97 13.39 1.84
C ILE A 68 -8.38 14.51 0.97
N GLY A 69 -8.80 15.76 1.19
CA GLY A 69 -8.37 16.90 0.38
C GLY A 69 -6.86 17.24 0.47
N GLN A 70 -6.11 16.60 1.36
CA GLN A 70 -4.65 16.72 1.43
C GLN A 70 -3.92 15.77 0.47
N PHE A 71 -4.60 14.74 -0.05
CA PHE A 71 -4.03 13.92 -1.11
C PHE A 71 -4.00 14.70 -2.43
N PRO A 72 -3.01 14.42 -3.31
CA PRO A 72 -3.00 14.98 -4.65
C PRO A 72 -4.27 14.60 -5.42
N SER A 73 -4.58 15.39 -6.45
CA SER A 73 -5.75 15.08 -7.29
C SER A 73 -5.65 13.66 -7.88
N ALA A 74 -6.80 13.03 -8.07
CA ALA A 74 -6.92 11.74 -8.75
C ALA A 74 -6.11 11.70 -10.06
N PHE A 75 -6.22 12.74 -10.88
CA PHE A 75 -5.46 12.88 -12.12
C PHE A 75 -3.93 12.85 -11.91
N THR A 76 -3.42 13.58 -10.92
CA THR A 76 -1.99 13.59 -10.58
C THR A 76 -1.50 12.20 -10.17
N LEU A 77 -2.28 11.51 -9.34
CA LEU A 77 -1.96 10.16 -8.86
C LEU A 77 -1.99 9.15 -10.01
N SER A 78 -3.00 9.19 -10.88
CA SER A 78 -3.10 8.31 -12.05
C SER A 78 -1.94 8.50 -13.04
N ILE A 79 -1.44 9.73 -13.23
CA ILE A 79 -0.24 9.97 -14.06
C ILE A 79 1.00 9.34 -13.43
N ALA A 80 1.20 9.54 -12.12
CA ALA A 80 2.33 8.96 -11.42
C ALA A 80 2.30 7.42 -11.47
N GLN A 81 1.11 6.84 -11.31
CA GLN A 81 0.87 5.40 -11.37
C GLN A 81 1.13 4.86 -12.79
N SER A 82 0.63 5.54 -13.81
CA SER A 82 0.86 5.17 -15.22
C SER A 82 2.35 5.15 -15.58
N GLY A 83 3.13 6.09 -15.03
CA GLY A 83 4.59 6.10 -15.21
C GLY A 83 5.26 4.90 -14.55
N TYR A 84 4.80 4.51 -13.35
CA TYR A 84 5.25 3.30 -12.67
C TYR A 84 4.89 2.02 -13.46
N GLU A 85 3.66 1.90 -13.95
CA GLU A 85 3.21 0.73 -14.72
C GLU A 85 3.90 0.62 -16.08
N ALA A 86 4.12 1.75 -16.77
CA ALA A 86 4.85 1.78 -18.04
C ALA A 86 6.31 1.31 -17.91
N SER A 87 6.91 1.39 -16.72
CA SER A 87 8.24 0.83 -16.43
C SER A 87 8.26 -0.70 -16.23
N GLY A 88 7.13 -1.38 -16.45
CA GLY A 88 7.00 -2.83 -16.37
C GLY A 88 6.96 -3.40 -14.95
N GLY A 89 6.90 -2.54 -13.92
CA GLY A 89 6.77 -2.99 -12.53
C GLY A 89 7.95 -3.82 -11.98
N GLN A 90 9.03 -4.02 -12.76
CA GLN A 90 10.17 -4.84 -12.38
C GLN A 90 11.33 -3.99 -11.86
N ILE A 91 11.62 -4.15 -10.56
CA ILE A 91 12.93 -4.13 -9.89
C ILE A 91 13.72 -2.80 -9.89
N GLY A 92 13.40 -1.83 -10.73
CA GLY A 92 13.76 -0.40 -10.56
C GLY A 92 12.60 0.50 -10.15
N SER A 93 11.36 -0.01 -10.19
CA SER A 93 10.15 0.82 -10.27
C SER A 93 9.58 1.30 -8.93
N ARG A 94 9.73 0.54 -7.84
CA ARG A 94 9.22 0.93 -6.50
C ARG A 94 10.14 1.92 -5.80
N PRO A 95 11.46 1.68 -5.68
CA PRO A 95 12.38 2.71 -5.20
C PRO A 95 12.30 3.99 -6.04
N ALA A 96 12.22 3.90 -7.38
CA ALA A 96 12.04 5.09 -8.22
C ALA A 96 10.70 5.80 -8.03
N LEU A 97 9.61 5.06 -7.76
CA LEU A 97 8.33 5.66 -7.40
C LEU A 97 8.42 6.38 -6.04
N MET A 98 9.03 5.75 -5.05
CA MET A 98 9.25 6.33 -3.73
C MET A 98 10.15 7.57 -3.81
N ASP A 99 11.25 7.51 -4.55
CA ASP A 99 12.16 8.62 -4.82
C ASP A 99 11.46 9.79 -5.50
N ARG A 100 10.55 9.53 -6.46
CA ARG A 100 9.71 10.57 -7.08
C ARG A 100 8.83 11.31 -6.07
N PHE A 101 8.50 10.66 -4.95
CA PHE A 101 7.78 11.28 -3.83
C PHE A 101 8.72 11.77 -2.71
N GLY A 102 10.04 11.75 -2.91
CA GLY A 102 11.02 12.23 -1.93
C GLY A 102 11.33 11.22 -0.81
N LEU A 103 11.01 9.94 -1.01
CA LEU A 103 11.33 8.87 -0.07
C LEU A 103 12.56 8.08 -0.51
N GLU A 104 13.60 8.09 0.31
CA GLU A 104 14.75 7.23 0.15
C GLU A 104 14.46 5.84 0.75
N VAL A 105 14.73 4.79 -0.01
CA VAL A 105 14.67 3.41 0.50
C VAL A 105 15.96 3.12 1.28
N ILE A 106 15.85 3.03 2.60
CA ILE A 106 16.98 2.74 3.50
C ILE A 106 17.33 1.25 3.46
N THR A 107 16.31 0.39 3.45
CA THR A 107 16.50 -1.06 3.35
C THR A 107 15.25 -1.73 2.77
N SER A 108 15.42 -2.88 2.14
CA SER A 108 14.33 -3.66 1.55
C SER A 108 14.50 -5.14 1.83
N GLY A 109 13.39 -5.85 1.98
CA GLY A 109 13.34 -7.30 2.11
C GLY A 109 12.19 -7.89 1.31
N GLU A 110 12.38 -9.10 0.80
CA GLU A 110 11.40 -9.83 0.01
C GLU A 110 11.15 -11.20 0.63
N VAL A 111 9.88 -11.60 0.72
CA VAL A 111 9.48 -12.92 1.19
C VAL A 111 8.58 -13.58 0.15
N LYS A 112 9.12 -14.60 -0.54
CA LYS A 112 8.38 -15.42 -1.50
C LYS A 112 7.82 -16.68 -0.86
N ARG A 113 6.62 -17.08 -1.26
CA ARG A 113 6.06 -18.38 -0.90
C ARG A 113 6.85 -19.50 -1.60
N LYS A 114 7.60 -20.30 -0.85
CA LYS A 114 8.14 -21.59 -1.35
C LYS A 114 7.09 -22.67 -1.16
N TRP A 115 6.85 -23.47 -2.20
CA TRP A 115 5.77 -24.46 -2.29
C TRP A 115 5.78 -25.55 -1.20
N TYR A 116 6.83 -25.66 -0.37
CA TYR A 116 7.04 -26.70 0.63
C TYR A 116 7.30 -26.21 2.07
N GLN A 117 7.24 -24.90 2.35
CA GLN A 117 7.48 -24.35 3.70
C GLN A 117 6.26 -23.60 4.25
N PHE A 118 5.31 -24.36 4.76
CA PHE A 118 4.17 -23.82 5.53
C PHE A 118 4.43 -24.00 7.02
N LYS A 119 4.87 -22.94 7.73
CA LYS A 119 4.53 -22.71 9.15
C LYS A 119 4.54 -21.23 9.57
N LYS A 120 5.13 -20.31 8.79
CA LYS A 120 4.99 -18.86 8.99
C LYS A 120 4.60 -18.23 7.67
N THR A 121 3.40 -17.67 7.61
CA THR A 121 2.95 -16.88 6.45
C THR A 121 3.96 -15.75 6.18
N PRO A 122 4.26 -15.38 4.93
CA PRO A 122 5.11 -14.24 4.59
C PRO A 122 4.77 -12.97 5.40
N LEU A 123 3.48 -12.80 5.70
CA LEU A 123 2.93 -11.72 6.50
C LEU A 123 3.41 -11.68 7.96
N ASN A 124 3.67 -12.83 8.60
CA ASN A 124 4.21 -12.84 9.96
C ASN A 124 5.65 -12.34 9.98
N SER A 125 6.43 -12.62 8.93
CA SER A 125 7.79 -12.09 8.78
C SER A 125 7.77 -10.58 8.52
N ILE A 126 6.80 -10.09 7.73
CA ILE A 126 6.60 -8.65 7.51
C ILE A 126 6.18 -7.96 8.81
N ALA A 127 5.19 -8.50 9.53
CA ALA A 127 4.76 -7.93 10.80
C ALA A 127 5.89 -7.92 11.84
N ALA A 128 6.74 -8.95 11.86
CA ALA A 128 7.93 -8.97 12.70
C ALA A 128 8.95 -7.89 12.29
N ALA A 129 9.17 -7.68 10.99
CA ALA A 129 10.06 -6.63 10.49
C ALA A 129 9.54 -5.22 10.80
N VAL A 130 8.24 -4.97 10.60
CA VAL A 130 7.55 -3.71 10.98
C VAL A 130 7.62 -3.49 12.50
N GLY A 131 7.52 -4.56 13.29
CA GLY A 131 7.62 -4.50 14.75
C GLY A 131 9.04 -4.37 15.30
N GLY A 132 10.05 -4.68 14.49
CA GLY A 132 11.44 -4.75 14.92
C GLY A 132 12.15 -3.39 14.97
N TRP A 133 11.65 -2.38 14.26
CA TRP A 133 12.27 -1.06 14.22
C TRP A 133 11.22 0.06 14.05
N PRO A 134 11.38 1.23 14.69
CA PRO A 134 10.56 2.40 14.38
C PRO A 134 10.90 2.96 12.99
N GLY A 135 9.92 3.09 12.10
CA GLY A 135 10.16 3.56 10.74
C GLY A 135 8.89 3.76 9.91
N TYR A 136 9.10 3.94 8.61
CA TYR A 136 8.06 4.07 7.59
C TYR A 136 8.23 2.93 6.61
N TYR A 137 7.15 2.20 6.35
CA TYR A 137 7.19 0.92 5.65
C TYR A 137 6.24 0.93 4.48
N TYR A 138 6.77 0.76 3.29
CA TYR A 138 6.00 0.41 2.11
C TYR A 138 5.94 -1.11 2.01
N ILE A 139 4.74 -1.67 1.91
CA ILE A 139 4.50 -3.10 1.81
C ILE A 139 3.80 -3.38 0.48
N SER A 140 4.42 -4.20 -0.37
CA SER A 140 3.78 -4.70 -1.60
C SER A 140 3.34 -6.14 -1.38
N ILE A 141 2.09 -6.47 -1.67
CA ILE A 141 1.58 -7.85 -1.66
C ILE A 141 1.18 -8.23 -3.08
N ARG A 142 1.45 -9.47 -3.48
CA ARG A 142 1.23 -9.94 -4.86
C ARG A 142 0.73 -11.37 -4.92
N GLY A 143 -0.11 -11.63 -5.91
CA GLY A 143 -0.63 -12.96 -6.22
C GLY A 143 -1.23 -13.01 -7.62
N ASP A 144 -2.55 -13.07 -7.73
CA ASP A 144 -3.24 -12.91 -9.02
C ASP A 144 -3.37 -11.44 -9.46
N GLY A 145 -3.00 -10.52 -8.57
CA GLY A 145 -2.79 -9.09 -8.83
C GLY A 145 -1.68 -8.53 -7.94
N GLY A 146 -1.69 -7.22 -7.72
CA GLY A 146 -0.76 -6.55 -6.81
C GLY A 146 -1.46 -5.44 -6.04
N HIS A 147 -1.05 -5.24 -4.79
CA HIS A 147 -1.52 -4.14 -3.95
C HIS A 147 -0.36 -3.54 -3.15
N ALA A 148 -0.51 -2.29 -2.77
CA ALA A 148 0.45 -1.55 -1.95
C ALA A 148 -0.26 -0.95 -0.74
N ILE A 149 0.32 -1.19 0.43
CA ILE A 149 -0.14 -0.72 1.74
C ILE A 149 1.05 -0.16 2.50
N GLY A 150 0.81 0.69 3.49
CA GLY A 150 1.84 1.39 4.25
C GLY A 150 1.70 1.19 5.76
N ALA A 151 2.81 1.28 6.49
CA ALA A 151 2.81 1.40 7.95
C ALA A 151 3.79 2.49 8.41
N ALA A 152 3.40 3.25 9.42
CA ALA A 152 4.25 4.23 10.10
C ALA A 152 4.29 3.87 11.59
N THR A 153 5.48 3.53 12.10
CA THR A 153 5.68 3.08 13.48
C THR A 153 6.54 4.05 14.30
N LYS A 154 7.09 5.09 13.64
CA LYS A 154 7.76 6.23 14.29
C LYS A 154 6.73 7.30 14.65
N GLY A 155 6.58 7.59 15.95
CA GLY A 155 5.53 8.50 16.44
C GLY A 155 4.19 7.77 16.60
N THR A 156 3.09 8.35 16.10
CA THR A 156 1.78 7.67 16.05
C THR A 156 1.86 6.43 15.18
N VAL A 157 1.39 5.30 15.71
CA VAL A 157 1.33 4.02 14.99
C VAL A 157 0.13 4.03 14.06
N GLN A 158 0.40 4.11 12.77
CA GLN A 158 -0.61 4.16 11.73
C GLN A 158 -0.36 3.09 10.67
N PHE A 159 -1.44 2.62 10.09
CA PHE A 159 -1.44 1.80 8.89
C PHE A 159 -2.27 2.50 7.82
N PHE A 160 -1.87 2.35 6.57
CA PHE A 160 -2.56 2.92 5.45
C PHE A 160 -2.86 1.84 4.41
N ASP A 161 -4.13 1.68 4.09
CA ASP A 161 -4.56 0.91 2.94
C ASP A 161 -5.36 1.83 2.02
N PRO A 162 -4.93 2.04 0.76
CA PRO A 162 -5.67 2.85 -0.19
C PRO A 162 -7.14 2.45 -0.37
N ASN A 163 -7.47 1.17 -0.19
CA ASN A 163 -8.84 0.64 -0.31
C ASN A 163 -9.69 0.82 0.95
N GLU A 164 -9.11 1.29 2.05
CA GLU A 164 -9.82 1.48 3.32
C GLU A 164 -9.64 2.89 3.86
N GLY A 165 -8.40 3.26 4.15
CA GLY A 165 -8.07 4.50 4.81
C GLY A 165 -6.80 4.49 5.63
N ILE A 166 -6.62 5.58 6.37
CA ILE A 166 -5.60 5.72 7.40
C ILE A 166 -6.20 5.21 8.71
N LEU A 167 -5.54 4.23 9.30
CA LEU A 167 -5.96 3.50 10.48
C LEU A 167 -4.97 3.75 11.63
N ASP A 168 -5.47 4.26 12.75
CA ASP A 168 -4.71 4.46 13.99
C ASP A 168 -4.77 3.22 14.88
N PHE A 169 -3.61 2.86 15.43
CA PHE A 169 -3.46 1.79 16.41
C PHE A 169 -3.05 2.35 17.76
N ALA A 170 -3.56 1.73 18.83
CA ALA A 170 -3.19 2.11 20.19
C ALA A 170 -1.69 1.93 20.47
N ASN A 171 -1.06 0.94 19.81
CA ASN A 171 0.36 0.64 19.94
C ASN A 171 0.85 -0.25 18.79
N LEU A 172 2.17 -0.40 18.69
CA LEU A 172 2.84 -1.20 17.66
C LEU A 172 2.50 -2.70 17.76
N LEU A 173 2.33 -3.23 18.98
CA LEU A 173 2.02 -4.63 19.19
C LEU A 173 0.66 -5.01 18.57
N ASP A 174 -0.33 -4.12 18.70
CA ASP A 174 -1.64 -4.31 18.12
C ASP A 174 -1.58 -4.30 16.58
N LEU A 175 -0.83 -3.37 15.98
CA LEU A 175 -0.59 -3.36 14.53
C LEU A 175 0.05 -4.69 14.07
N CYS A 176 1.10 -5.15 14.74
CA CYS A 176 1.81 -6.38 14.36
C CYS A 176 0.94 -7.65 14.50
N LYS A 177 0.00 -7.68 15.46
CA LYS A 177 -0.96 -8.80 15.61
C LYS A 177 -2.08 -8.74 14.57
N TRP A 178 -2.54 -7.54 14.26
CA TRP A 178 -3.66 -7.29 13.36
C TRP A 178 -3.27 -7.49 11.89
N LEU A 179 -2.12 -6.95 11.46
CA LEU A 179 -1.71 -6.88 10.06
C LEU A 179 -1.74 -8.23 9.32
N PRO A 180 -1.17 -9.34 9.85
CA PRO A 180 -1.23 -10.61 9.12
C PRO A 180 -2.66 -11.13 8.96
N ALA A 181 -3.52 -10.93 9.96
CA ALA A 181 -4.91 -11.39 9.91
C ALA A 181 -5.75 -10.54 8.96
N TYR A 182 -5.52 -9.22 8.95
CA TYR A 182 -6.14 -8.29 8.02
C TYR A 182 -5.84 -8.66 6.57
N VAL A 183 -4.56 -8.82 6.21
CA VAL A 183 -4.19 -9.11 4.81
C VAL A 183 -4.70 -10.49 4.37
N VAL A 184 -4.78 -11.47 5.27
CA VAL A 184 -5.43 -12.76 4.96
C VAL A 184 -6.93 -12.63 4.74
N GLY A 185 -7.60 -11.76 5.51
CA GLY A 185 -9.04 -11.54 5.41
C GLY A 185 -9.44 -10.77 4.15
N GLU A 186 -8.79 -9.64 3.89
CA GLU A 186 -9.16 -8.73 2.80
C GLU A 186 -8.50 -9.08 1.45
N TYR A 187 -7.33 -9.73 1.47
CA TYR A 187 -6.55 -10.00 0.26
C TYR A 187 -6.08 -11.46 0.13
N PRO A 188 -6.98 -12.45 0.22
CA PRO A 188 -6.59 -13.87 0.17
C PRO A 188 -5.86 -14.26 -1.12
N ASP A 189 -6.19 -13.60 -2.24
CA ASP A 189 -5.65 -13.89 -3.57
C ASP A 189 -4.27 -13.25 -3.83
N LEU A 190 -3.81 -12.36 -2.93
CA LEU A 190 -2.56 -11.61 -3.06
C LEU A 190 -1.42 -12.15 -2.17
N LEU A 191 -1.52 -13.41 -1.73
CA LEU A 191 -0.61 -14.02 -0.74
C LEU A 191 0.50 -14.89 -1.33
N LYS A 192 0.92 -14.66 -2.58
CA LYS A 192 2.03 -15.43 -3.20
C LYS A 192 3.40 -14.84 -2.87
N GLU A 193 3.50 -13.53 -2.85
CA GLU A 193 4.74 -12.79 -2.59
C GLU A 193 4.42 -11.54 -1.79
N ALA A 194 5.34 -11.16 -0.91
CA ALA A 194 5.26 -9.88 -0.24
C ALA A 194 6.65 -9.25 -0.08
N GLU A 195 6.73 -7.96 -0.37
CA GLU A 195 7.93 -7.13 -0.29
C GLU A 195 7.74 -6.03 0.76
N LEU A 196 8.81 -5.68 1.45
CA LEU A 196 8.85 -4.62 2.44
C LEU A 196 10.00 -3.68 2.12
N TYR A 197 9.73 -2.38 2.13
CA TYR A 197 10.74 -1.33 1.97
C TYR A 197 10.63 -0.38 3.16
N ALA A 198 11.70 -0.27 3.94
CA ALA A 198 11.81 0.76 4.96
C ALA A 198 12.30 2.06 4.31
N ALA A 199 11.61 3.15 4.59
CA ALA A 199 11.83 4.44 3.96
C ALA A 199 12.26 5.51 4.98
N GLY A 200 13.00 6.51 4.49
CA GLY A 200 13.34 7.73 5.19
C GLY A 200 13.38 8.95 4.27
N THR A 201 13.69 10.10 4.86
CA THR A 201 13.95 11.39 4.20
C THR A 201 15.40 11.79 4.42
#